data_AF-A0A1V0DD66-F1
#
_entry.id   AF-A0A1V0DD66-F1
#
_cell.length_a   1.000
_cell.length_b   1.000
_cell.length_c   1.000
_cell.angle_alpha   90.00
_cell.angle_beta   90.00
_cell.angle_gamma   90.00
#
_symmetry.space_group_name_H-M   'P 1'
#
loop_
_entity.id
_entity.type
_entity.pdbx_description
1 polymer ?
#
loop_
_entity_poly.entity_id
_entity_poly.type
_entity_poly.pdbx_seq_one_letter_code
_entity_poly.pdbx_strand_id
1 'polypeptide(L)'
;MLTFWNRLRRTTRSTSTPSPFGETPERRGLVITVCFLISVLIWFSFTMQERYPNELEMPVRVVNLPPDQALRSLPPDRVRLRVEAEGFQLLRLRYNPPSLMLDASRPEINLAEQARMQLPNDVRIEAVTPQAVTLVTEPRLQRRIPIALRAHLEPPPSYVLLETYIDPDSVTISGAESLVRDLTTWPTVRVVRSGVMDTLRMTVPLSDTLAPSSNAARKARS
;
A
#
# COMPACT_ATOMS: atom_id res chain seq x y z
N MET A 1 32.63 21.64 -46.00
CA MET A 1 31.82 20.56 -45.40
C MET A 1 30.71 20.10 -46.36
N LEU A 2 31.06 19.66 -47.58
CA LEU A 2 30.10 19.16 -48.59
C LEU A 2 30.71 18.21 -49.65
N THR A 3 32.02 17.93 -49.59
CA THR A 3 32.74 17.09 -50.58
C THR A 3 33.01 15.66 -50.11
N PHE A 4 32.89 15.37 -48.81
CA PHE A 4 33.16 14.04 -48.24
C PHE A 4 32.01 13.05 -48.51
N TRP A 5 30.76 13.54 -48.58
CA TRP A 5 29.58 12.70 -48.77
C TRP A 5 29.45 12.12 -50.18
N ASN A 6 30.05 12.76 -51.19
CA ASN A 6 29.90 12.33 -52.59
C ASN A 6 30.80 11.14 -52.97
N ARG A 7 31.64 10.67 -52.06
CA ARG A 7 32.53 9.50 -52.28
C ARG A 7 32.01 8.21 -51.64
N LEU A 8 31.05 8.27 -50.73
CA LEU A 8 30.58 7.10 -49.97
C LEU A 8 29.48 6.30 -50.68
N ARG A 9 28.96 6.77 -51.83
CA ARG A 9 27.91 6.07 -52.61
C ARG A 9 28.44 5.10 -53.69
N ARG A 10 29.76 4.89 -53.83
CA ARG A 10 30.32 4.07 -54.92
C ARG A 10 30.79 2.66 -54.55
N THR A 11 30.63 2.22 -53.30
CA THR A 11 31.07 0.87 -52.88
C THR A 11 29.92 -0.04 -52.47
N THR A 12 28.76 0.11 -53.10
CA THR A 12 27.74 -0.93 -53.15
C THR A 12 27.58 -1.45 -54.57
N ARG A 13 28.69 -1.88 -55.18
CA ARG A 13 28.58 -2.95 -56.19
C ARG A 13 28.47 -4.23 -55.40
N SER A 14 27.26 -4.75 -55.30
CA SER A 14 27.03 -6.12 -54.89
C SER A 14 27.69 -7.02 -55.93
N THR A 15 28.95 -7.40 -55.72
CA THR A 15 29.49 -8.58 -56.39
C THR A 15 28.76 -9.75 -55.75
N SER A 16 27.73 -10.26 -56.44
CA SER A 16 27.10 -11.53 -56.11
C SER A 16 28.10 -12.64 -56.41
N THR A 17 29.06 -12.84 -55.51
CA THR A 17 29.83 -14.09 -55.47
C THR A 17 28.82 -15.20 -55.18
N PRO A 18 28.63 -16.18 -56.08
CA PRO A 18 27.76 -17.31 -55.78
C PRO A 18 28.40 -18.06 -54.62
N SER A 19 27.75 -18.01 -53.46
CA SER A 19 28.10 -18.85 -52.32
C SER A 19 27.94 -20.31 -52.75
N PRO A 20 28.93 -21.20 -52.50
CA PRO A 20 28.85 -22.62 -52.88
C PRO A 20 27.74 -23.37 -52.13
N PHE A 21 27.15 -22.74 -51.11
CA PHE A 21 25.93 -23.18 -50.45
C PHE A 21 24.74 -22.43 -51.06
N GLY A 22 24.06 -23.11 -51.98
CA GLY A 22 22.76 -22.69 -52.50
C GLY A 22 21.70 -22.83 -51.41
N GLU A 23 21.64 -21.87 -50.50
CA GLU A 23 20.53 -21.77 -49.55
C GLU A 23 19.44 -20.87 -50.10
N THR A 24 18.23 -21.42 -50.19
CA THR A 24 17.00 -20.76 -50.64
C THR A 24 16.75 -19.46 -49.84
N PRO A 25 16.11 -18.43 -50.43
CA PRO A 25 15.88 -17.14 -49.79
C PRO A 25 15.16 -17.25 -48.43
N GLU A 26 14.36 -18.29 -48.22
CA GLU A 26 13.70 -18.59 -46.94
C GLU A 26 14.68 -18.86 -45.79
N ARG A 27 15.81 -19.53 -46.06
CA ARG A 27 16.81 -19.83 -45.02
C ARG A 27 17.56 -18.58 -44.54
N ARG A 28 17.78 -17.60 -45.43
CA ARG A 28 18.47 -16.35 -45.06
C ARG A 28 17.66 -15.52 -44.07
N GLY A 29 16.33 -15.44 -44.26
CA GLY A 29 15.42 -14.79 -43.32
C GLY A 29 15.34 -15.51 -41.97
N LEU A 30 15.42 -16.85 -41.99
CA LEU A 30 15.45 -17.67 -40.77
C LEU A 30 16.71 -17.42 -39.95
N VAL A 31 17.89 -17.37 -40.57
CA VAL A 31 19.17 -17.09 -39.89
C VAL A 31 19.15 -15.70 -39.22
N ILE A 32 18.63 -14.68 -39.91
CA ILE A 32 18.53 -13.32 -39.34
C ILE A 32 17.56 -13.30 -38.15
N THR A 33 16.41 -13.97 -38.27
CA THR A 33 15.42 -14.06 -37.18
C THR A 33 15.98 -14.77 -35.96
N VAL A 34 16.67 -15.90 -36.15
CA VAL A 34 17.31 -16.66 -35.05
C VAL A 34 18.40 -15.82 -34.38
N CYS A 35 19.25 -15.14 -35.15
CA CYS A 35 20.31 -14.29 -34.62
C CYS A 35 19.73 -13.12 -33.80
N PHE A 36 18.67 -12.47 -34.31
CA PHE A 36 17.96 -11.43 -33.57
C PHE A 36 17.35 -11.96 -32.27
N LEU A 37 16.72 -13.14 -32.30
CA LEU A 37 16.12 -13.76 -31.12
C LEU A 37 17.17 -14.09 -30.04
N ILE A 38 18.34 -14.59 -30.45
CA ILE A 38 19.48 -14.83 -29.55
C ILE A 38 20.00 -13.51 -28.97
N SER A 39 20.14 -12.47 -29.79
CA SER A 39 20.56 -11.14 -29.32
C SER A 39 19.58 -10.58 -28.29
N VAL A 40 18.27 -10.73 -28.50
CA VAL A 40 17.24 -10.31 -27.55
C VAL A 40 17.31 -11.13 -26.26
N LEU A 41 17.50 -12.44 -26.35
CA LEU A 41 17.66 -13.32 -25.18
C LEU A 41 18.87 -12.93 -24.33
N ILE A 42 20.02 -12.67 -24.96
CA ILE A 42 21.24 -12.26 -24.25
C ILE A 42 21.06 -10.88 -23.63
N TRP A 43 20.51 -9.93 -24.38
CA TRP A 43 20.22 -8.58 -23.85
C TRP A 43 19.26 -8.63 -22.67
N PHE A 44 18.20 -9.45 -22.77
CA PHE A 44 17.24 -9.67 -21.70
C PHE A 44 17.90 -10.30 -20.47
N SER A 45 18.76 -11.31 -20.67
CA SER A 45 19.50 -11.96 -19.58
C SER A 45 20.42 -11.00 -18.85
N PHE A 46 21.15 -10.14 -19.58
CA PHE A 46 22.04 -9.13 -18.97
C PHE A 46 21.26 -8.05 -18.24
N THR A 47 20.19 -7.54 -18.85
CA THR A 47 19.33 -6.50 -18.25
C THR A 47 18.65 -7.00 -16.96
N MET A 48 18.34 -8.29 -16.88
CA MET A 48 17.79 -8.94 -15.69
C MET A 48 18.77 -9.04 -14.52
N GLN A 49 20.06 -9.11 -14.83
CA GLN A 49 21.13 -9.33 -13.87
C GLN A 49 21.59 -8.03 -13.19
N GLU A 50 21.20 -6.88 -13.72
CA GLU A 50 21.46 -5.59 -13.06
C GLU A 50 20.59 -5.45 -11.81
N ARG A 51 21.25 -5.10 -10.70
CA ARG A 51 20.61 -4.80 -9.42
C ARG A 51 20.23 -3.33 -9.42
N TYR A 52 18.94 -3.04 -9.30
CA TYR A 52 18.44 -1.67 -9.28
C TYR A 52 17.96 -1.29 -7.88
N PRO A 53 18.39 -0.14 -7.34
CA PRO A 53 17.82 0.37 -6.09
C PRO A 53 16.37 0.76 -6.33
N ASN A 54 15.44 0.08 -5.65
CA ASN A 54 14.01 0.37 -5.73
C ASN A 54 13.41 0.64 -4.35
N GLU A 55 12.44 1.55 -4.34
CA GLU A 55 11.62 1.82 -3.16
C GLU A 55 10.38 0.93 -3.21
N LEU A 56 10.27 0.04 -2.23
CA LEU A 56 9.13 -0.86 -2.05
C LEU A 56 8.31 -0.41 -0.84
N GLU A 57 7.01 -0.21 -1.03
CA GLU A 57 6.06 -0.04 0.07
C GLU A 57 5.53 -1.40 0.47
N MET A 58 5.86 -1.86 1.69
CA MET A 58 5.34 -3.12 2.21
C MET A 58 4.29 -2.85 3.29
N PRO A 59 3.12 -3.50 3.21
CA PRO A 59 2.11 -3.42 4.26
C PRO A 59 2.61 -4.15 5.50
N VAL A 60 2.49 -3.50 6.66
CA VAL A 60 2.85 -4.11 7.95
C VAL A 60 1.64 -4.86 8.49
N ARG A 61 1.84 -6.11 8.94
CA ARG A 61 0.83 -6.85 9.68
C ARG A 61 1.37 -7.24 11.04
N VAL A 62 0.67 -6.81 12.09
CA VAL A 62 0.96 -7.25 13.46
C VAL A 62 0.33 -8.64 13.64
N VAL A 63 1.14 -9.60 14.05
CA VAL A 63 0.76 -11.00 14.31
C VAL A 63 1.06 -11.30 15.78
N ASN A 64 0.33 -12.25 16.38
CA ASN A 64 0.47 -12.63 17.80
C ASN A 64 0.14 -11.52 18.80
N LEU A 65 -0.96 -10.78 18.61
CA LEU A 65 -1.52 -9.96 19.69
C LEU A 65 -2.31 -10.86 20.65
N PRO A 66 -1.92 -10.99 21.93
CA PRO A 66 -2.69 -11.74 22.91
C PRO A 66 -4.13 -11.20 23.01
N PRO A 67 -5.16 -12.06 23.18
CA PRO A 67 -6.56 -11.63 23.15
C PRO A 67 -6.95 -10.67 24.29
N ASP A 68 -6.15 -10.68 25.37
CA ASP A 68 -6.21 -9.84 26.57
C ASP A 68 -5.45 -8.52 26.43
N GLN A 69 -4.76 -8.29 25.31
CA GLN A 69 -3.98 -7.07 25.06
C GLN A 69 -4.48 -6.32 23.83
N ALA A 70 -4.35 -5.00 23.87
CA ALA A 70 -4.68 -4.10 22.78
C ALA A 70 -3.52 -3.13 22.51
N LEU A 71 -3.34 -2.78 21.24
CA LEU A 71 -2.33 -1.80 20.83
C LEU A 71 -2.76 -0.40 21.26
N ARG A 72 -1.93 0.27 22.05
CA ARG A 72 -2.14 1.67 22.43
C ARG A 72 -1.92 2.61 21.25
N SER A 73 -0.92 2.31 20.42
CA SER A 73 -0.58 3.05 19.20
C SER A 73 -0.59 2.10 18.02
N LEU A 74 -1.31 2.46 16.96
CA LEU A 74 -1.21 1.71 15.70
C LEU A 74 0.16 2.01 15.07
N PRO A 75 0.93 0.97 14.68
CA PRO A 75 2.12 1.17 13.86
C PRO A 75 1.70 1.76 12.50
N PRO A 76 2.62 2.41 11.77
CA PRO A 76 2.33 2.90 10.42
C PRO A 76 1.90 1.75 9.52
N ASP A 77 0.77 1.92 8.81
CA ASP A 77 0.20 0.90 7.90
C ASP A 77 1.15 0.46 6.79
N ARG A 78 2.14 1.31 6.46
CA ARG A 78 3.12 1.10 5.40
C ARG A 78 4.52 1.42 5.88
N VAL A 79 5.45 0.53 5.59
CA VAL A 79 6.89 0.77 5.78
C VAL A 79 7.52 0.91 4.41
N ARG A 80 8.37 1.92 4.24
CA ARG A 80 9.13 2.13 3.01
C ARG A 80 10.47 1.45 3.14
N LEU A 81 10.75 0.51 2.25
CA LEU A 81 11.97 -0.25 2.20
C LEU A 81 12.70 0.12 0.93
N ARG A 82 13.92 0.62 1.06
CA ARG A 82 14.85 0.77 -0.07
C ARG A 82 15.64 -0.52 -0.17
N VAL A 83 15.33 -1.29 -1.20
CA VAL A 83 15.91 -2.60 -1.46
C VAL A 83 16.63 -2.60 -2.81
N GLU A 84 17.80 -3.19 -2.82
CA GLU A 84 18.58 -3.50 -4.01
C GLU A 84 18.39 -5.00 -4.29
N ALA A 85 17.72 -5.31 -5.41
CA ALA A 85 17.39 -6.69 -5.79
C ALA A 85 17.57 -6.89 -7.30
N GLU A 86 17.77 -8.14 -7.70
CA GLU A 86 17.82 -8.54 -9.11
C GLU A 86 16.44 -8.36 -9.77
N GLY A 87 16.40 -8.05 -11.08
CA GLY A 87 15.17 -7.69 -11.79
C GLY A 87 14.05 -8.73 -11.67
N PHE A 88 14.38 -10.02 -11.64
CA PHE A 88 13.41 -11.11 -11.44
C PHE A 88 12.79 -11.10 -10.05
N GLN A 89 13.60 -10.81 -9.03
CA GLN A 89 13.12 -10.75 -7.65
C GLN A 89 12.26 -9.53 -7.40
N LEU A 90 12.60 -8.38 -7.97
CA LEU A 90 11.73 -7.20 -7.91
C LEU A 90 10.36 -7.48 -8.52
N LEU A 91 10.33 -8.17 -9.67
CA LEU A 91 9.08 -8.55 -10.31
C LEU A 91 8.26 -9.52 -9.44
N ARG A 92 8.92 -10.50 -8.80
CA ARG A 92 8.30 -11.44 -7.88
C ARG A 92 7.75 -10.74 -6.63
N LEU A 93 8.51 -9.84 -6.01
CA LEU A 93 8.09 -9.05 -4.84
C LEU A 93 6.91 -8.14 -5.18
N ARG A 94 6.86 -7.60 -6.40
CA ARG A 94 5.74 -6.77 -6.86
C ARG A 94 4.46 -7.59 -7.12
N TYR A 95 4.60 -8.80 -7.67
CA TYR A 95 3.46 -9.68 -7.94
C TYR A 95 2.96 -10.42 -6.68
N ASN A 96 3.84 -10.68 -5.71
CA ASN A 96 3.49 -11.31 -4.45
C ASN A 96 4.28 -10.66 -3.30
N PRO A 97 3.79 -9.52 -2.75
CA PRO A 97 4.48 -8.82 -1.70
C PRO A 97 4.46 -9.65 -0.41
N PRO A 98 5.62 -9.95 0.20
CA PRO A 98 5.66 -10.56 1.53
C PRO A 98 4.94 -9.63 2.53
N SER A 99 4.14 -10.18 3.45
CA SER A 99 3.66 -9.40 4.58
C SER A 99 4.71 -9.43 5.68
N LEU A 100 5.20 -8.26 6.10
CA LEU A 100 6.06 -8.15 7.27
C LEU A 100 5.26 -8.51 8.52
N MET A 101 5.58 -9.66 9.12
CA MET A 101 4.98 -10.12 10.36
C MET A 101 5.76 -9.53 11.53
N LEU A 102 5.12 -8.62 12.27
CA LEU A 102 5.66 -8.08 13.52
C LEU A 102 5.03 -8.83 14.70
N ASP A 103 5.87 -9.39 15.57
CA ASP A 103 5.45 -10.10 16.77
C ASP A 103 5.18 -9.10 17.90
N ALA A 104 3.93 -8.94 18.31
CA ALA A 104 3.53 -8.01 19.37
C ALA A 104 4.05 -8.38 20.77
N SER A 105 4.71 -9.53 20.95
CA SER A 105 5.33 -9.93 22.22
C SER A 105 6.56 -9.09 22.57
N ARG A 106 7.15 -8.37 21.61
CA ARG A 106 8.34 -7.54 21.83
C ARG A 106 7.98 -6.06 21.78
N PRO A 107 8.30 -5.26 22.82
CA PRO A 107 7.93 -3.85 22.88
C PRO A 107 8.69 -2.99 21.85
N GLU A 108 9.90 -3.40 21.46
CA GLU A 108 10.72 -2.72 20.46
C GLU A 108 11.12 -3.70 19.37
N ILE A 109 10.75 -3.37 18.13
CA ILE A 109 11.04 -4.21 16.97
C ILE A 109 11.83 -3.39 15.95
N ASN A 110 13.06 -3.83 15.70
CA ASN A 110 13.88 -3.34 14.61
C ASN A 110 13.33 -3.90 13.29
N LEU A 111 12.70 -3.03 12.49
CA LEU A 111 12.09 -3.40 11.22
C LEU A 111 13.13 -3.89 10.22
N ALA A 112 14.36 -3.36 10.28
CA ALA A 112 15.46 -3.79 9.43
C ALA A 112 15.85 -5.25 9.66
N GLU A 113 15.97 -5.67 10.92
CA GLU A 113 16.32 -7.05 11.28
C GLU A 113 15.19 -8.02 10.94
N GLN A 114 13.95 -7.63 11.22
CA GLN A 114 12.78 -8.45 10.90
C GLN A 114 12.59 -8.61 9.38
N ALA A 115 12.85 -7.56 8.61
CA ALA A 115 12.87 -7.60 7.16
C ALA A 115 13.98 -8.54 6.65
N ARG A 116 15.20 -8.45 7.19
CA ARG A 116 16.30 -9.37 6.81
C ARG A 116 15.96 -10.84 7.04
N MET A 117 15.24 -11.17 8.12
CA MET A 117 14.83 -12.55 8.42
C MET A 117 13.72 -13.07 7.51
N GLN A 118 12.84 -12.20 7.01
CA GLN A 118 11.67 -12.58 6.21
C GLN A 118 11.88 -12.42 4.70
N LEU A 119 12.89 -11.66 4.27
CA LEU A 119 13.25 -11.51 2.86
C LEU A 119 14.24 -12.61 2.43
N PRO A 120 14.20 -13.04 1.15
CA PRO A 120 15.21 -13.96 0.60
C PRO A 120 16.62 -13.35 0.66
N ASN A 121 17.64 -14.20 0.87
CA ASN A 121 19.05 -13.79 1.00
C ASN A 121 19.61 -12.97 -0.19
N ASP A 122 18.99 -13.08 -1.36
CA ASP A 122 19.41 -12.39 -2.57
C ASP A 122 18.92 -10.93 -2.65
N VAL A 123 18.03 -10.51 -1.72
CA VAL A 123 17.57 -9.12 -1.62
C VAL A 123 18.43 -8.37 -0.62
N ARG A 124 19.18 -7.37 -1.10
CA ARG A 124 20.01 -6.51 -0.25
C ARG A 124 19.19 -5.31 0.21
N ILE A 125 19.02 -5.17 1.52
CA ILE A 125 18.30 -4.02 2.09
C ILE A 125 19.31 -2.87 2.27
N GLU A 126 19.12 -1.76 1.54
CA GLU A 126 19.95 -0.55 1.67
C GLU A 126 19.49 0.31 2.84
N ALA A 127 18.18 0.54 2.95
CA ALA A 127 17.60 1.37 4.00
C ALA A 127 16.16 0.97 4.32
N VAL A 128 15.77 1.11 5.59
CA VAL A 128 14.42 0.83 6.07
C VAL A 128 13.89 2.07 6.78
N THR A 129 12.72 2.55 6.37
CA THR A 129 12.08 3.73 6.95
C THR A 129 10.65 3.40 7.36
N PRO A 130 10.33 3.48 8.66
CA PRO A 130 11.21 3.76 9.82
C PRO A 130 12.14 2.58 10.17
N GLN A 131 13.29 2.83 10.81
CA GLN A 131 14.26 1.78 11.17
C GLN A 131 13.77 0.84 12.29
N ALA A 132 13.03 1.40 13.25
CA ALA A 132 12.43 0.68 14.36
C ALA A 132 11.03 1.22 14.63
N VAL A 133 10.17 0.34 15.15
CA VAL A 133 8.84 0.70 15.64
C VAL A 133 8.68 0.14 17.04
N THR A 134 8.24 0.99 17.96
CA THR A 134 7.88 0.60 19.32
C THR A 134 6.40 0.22 19.33
N LEU A 135 6.10 -1.03 19.68
CA LEU A 135 4.74 -1.51 19.89
C LEU A 135 4.44 -1.42 21.38
N VAL A 136 3.60 -0.45 21.76
CA VAL A 136 3.12 -0.33 23.13
C VAL A 136 1.79 -1.08 23.25
N THR A 137 1.82 -2.22 23.95
CA THR A 137 0.62 -2.99 24.29
C THR A 137 0.12 -2.61 25.69
N GLU A 138 -1.19 -2.60 25.84
CA GLU A 138 -1.88 -2.36 27.12
C GLU A 138 -2.97 -3.42 27.32
N PRO A 139 -3.42 -3.65 28.57
CA PRO A 139 -4.57 -4.51 28.82
C PRO A 139 -5.79 -4.06 28.00
N ARG A 140 -6.50 -5.03 27.44
CA ARG A 140 -7.73 -4.76 26.69
C ARG A 140 -8.86 -4.45 27.66
N LEU A 141 -9.46 -3.27 27.52
CA LEU A 141 -10.65 -2.86 28.26
C LEU A 141 -11.86 -2.85 27.34
N GLN A 142 -12.98 -3.39 27.81
CA GLN A 142 -14.28 -3.31 27.15
C GLN A 142 -15.22 -2.44 27.99
N ARG A 143 -15.82 -1.43 27.36
CA ARG A 143 -16.73 -0.50 28.04
C ARG A 143 -17.93 -0.18 27.17
N ARG A 144 -19.11 -0.14 27.80
CA ARG A 144 -20.34 0.35 27.17
C ARG A 144 -20.48 1.83 27.48
N ILE A 145 -20.59 2.66 26.44
CA ILE A 145 -20.71 4.11 26.57
C ILE A 145 -21.94 4.63 25.81
N PRO A 146 -22.60 5.67 26.31
CA PRO A 146 -23.79 6.25 25.66
C PRO A 146 -23.40 7.00 24.38
N ILE A 147 -24.35 7.05 23.43
CA ILE A 147 -24.21 7.80 22.18
C ILE A 147 -24.67 9.25 22.40
N ALA A 148 -23.82 10.22 22.02
CA ALA A 148 -24.15 11.63 22.06
C ALA A 148 -24.55 12.12 20.66
N LEU A 149 -25.84 12.40 20.46
CA LEU A 149 -26.34 12.95 19.20
C LEU A 149 -25.85 14.39 19.01
N ARG A 150 -25.13 14.62 17.90
CA ARG A 150 -24.70 15.96 17.46
C ARG A 150 -25.59 16.43 16.31
N ALA A 151 -26.86 16.71 16.62
CA ALA A 151 -27.80 17.27 15.65
C ALA A 151 -28.08 18.74 15.96
N HIS A 152 -28.10 19.57 14.92
CA HIS A 152 -28.60 20.93 14.96
C HIS A 152 -29.85 20.99 14.08
N LEU A 153 -31.02 21.00 14.72
CA LEU A 153 -32.32 21.02 14.05
C LEU A 153 -32.92 22.41 14.20
N GLU A 154 -33.29 23.03 13.09
CA GLU A 154 -33.95 24.33 13.07
C GLU A 154 -35.41 24.15 12.63
N PRO A 155 -36.36 24.00 13.58
CA PRO A 155 -37.77 23.95 13.28
C PRO A 155 -38.32 25.35 12.90
N PRO A 156 -39.37 25.44 12.08
CA PRO A 156 -40.06 26.71 11.83
C PRO A 156 -40.73 27.26 13.11
N PRO A 157 -41.05 28.57 13.16
CA PRO A 157 -41.59 29.23 14.37
C PRO A 157 -42.88 28.61 14.94
N SER A 158 -43.66 27.88 14.13
CA SER A 158 -44.89 27.21 14.52
C SER A 158 -44.70 25.77 15.02
N TYR A 159 -43.46 25.28 15.10
CA TYR A 159 -43.14 23.90 15.47
C TYR A 159 -42.17 23.85 16.66
N VAL A 160 -42.41 22.91 17.57
CA VAL A 160 -41.58 22.67 18.76
C VAL A 160 -41.00 21.26 18.69
N LEU A 161 -39.71 21.14 18.98
CA LEU A 161 -39.05 19.84 19.13
C LEU A 161 -39.44 19.24 20.49
N LEU A 162 -40.13 18.10 20.47
CA LEU A 162 -40.62 17.42 21.67
C LEU A 162 -39.53 16.53 22.29
N GLU A 163 -39.28 15.37 21.69
CA GLU A 163 -38.33 14.38 22.20
C GLU A 163 -37.48 13.83 21.06
N THR A 164 -36.23 13.50 21.38
CA THR A 164 -35.32 12.81 20.47
C THR A 164 -35.02 11.44 21.02
N TYR A 165 -35.41 10.41 20.30
CA TYR A 165 -35.14 9.02 20.66
C TYR A 165 -33.95 8.50 19.84
N ILE A 166 -32.99 7.86 20.51
CA ILE A 166 -31.79 7.28 19.89
C ILE A 166 -31.83 5.78 20.15
N ASP A 167 -31.81 5.00 19.07
CA ASP A 167 -31.73 3.54 19.12
C ASP A 167 -30.65 3.04 18.16
N PRO A 168 -29.60 2.36 18.65
CA PRO A 168 -29.31 2.05 20.06
C PRO A 168 -28.85 3.29 20.85
N ASP A 169 -29.14 3.32 22.17
CA ASP A 169 -28.75 4.41 23.09
C ASP A 169 -27.25 4.39 23.47
N SER A 170 -26.59 3.27 23.24
CA SER A 170 -25.25 2.98 23.74
C SER A 170 -24.51 2.00 22.85
N VAL A 171 -23.17 2.08 22.88
CA VAL A 171 -22.27 1.25 22.10
C VAL A 171 -21.21 0.62 22.99
N THR A 172 -20.83 -0.60 22.65
CA THR A 172 -19.77 -1.33 23.35
C THR A 172 -18.46 -1.17 22.58
N ILE A 173 -17.45 -0.62 23.23
CA ILE A 173 -16.13 -0.35 22.65
C ILE A 173 -15.11 -1.24 23.35
N SER A 174 -14.16 -1.77 22.58
CA SER A 174 -13.03 -2.52 23.11
C SER A 174 -11.72 -1.98 22.54
N GLY A 175 -10.72 -1.79 23.38
CA GLY A 175 -9.43 -1.23 22.97
C GLY A 175 -8.43 -1.16 24.12
N ALA A 176 -7.31 -0.46 23.90
CA ALA A 176 -6.30 -0.22 24.93
C ALA A 176 -6.91 0.55 26.11
N GLU A 177 -6.54 0.16 27.33
CA GLU A 177 -7.11 0.71 28.55
C GLU A 177 -7.02 2.24 28.59
N SER A 178 -5.89 2.84 28.24
CA SER A 178 -5.73 4.30 28.23
C SER A 178 -6.67 5.01 27.26
N LEU A 179 -6.92 4.42 26.08
CA LEU A 179 -7.81 5.01 25.09
C LEU A 179 -9.29 4.88 25.47
N VAL A 180 -9.67 3.76 26.08
CA VAL A 180 -11.08 3.47 26.42
C VAL A 180 -11.50 4.11 27.74
N ARG A 181 -10.59 4.23 28.72
CA ARG A 181 -10.87 4.77 30.05
C ARG A 181 -11.41 6.20 30.00
N ASP A 182 -10.84 7.04 29.14
CA ASP A 182 -11.15 8.46 29.06
C ASP A 182 -12.40 8.77 28.21
N LEU A 183 -12.90 7.80 27.42
CA LEU A 183 -14.00 8.00 26.47
C LEU A 183 -15.40 7.98 27.12
N THR A 184 -15.88 9.09 27.67
CA THR A 184 -17.20 9.16 28.34
C THR A 184 -18.42 8.95 27.42
N THR A 185 -18.40 9.50 26.20
CA THR A 185 -19.54 9.44 25.27
C THR A 185 -19.06 9.26 23.84
N TRP A 186 -19.83 8.54 23.00
CA TRP A 186 -19.51 8.43 21.58
C TRP A 186 -20.35 9.40 20.73
N PRO A 187 -19.76 10.40 20.07
CA PRO A 187 -20.52 11.36 19.29
C PRO A 187 -20.99 10.80 17.94
N THR A 188 -22.17 11.23 17.47
CA THR A 188 -22.58 11.03 16.08
C THR A 188 -21.90 12.02 15.14
N VAL A 189 -21.93 11.75 13.83
CA VAL A 189 -21.60 12.76 12.82
C VAL A 189 -22.54 13.96 12.98
N ARG A 190 -22.00 15.16 12.75
CA ARG A 190 -22.79 16.40 12.85
C ARG A 190 -23.86 16.41 11.76
N VAL A 191 -25.12 16.51 12.17
CA VAL A 191 -26.25 16.65 11.26
C VAL A 191 -26.85 18.03 11.41
N VAL A 192 -27.04 18.73 10.29
CA VAL A 192 -27.73 20.03 10.26
C VAL A 192 -28.93 19.91 9.34
N ARG A 193 -30.13 20.22 9.85
CA ARG A 193 -31.38 20.18 9.09
C ARG A 193 -32.27 21.36 9.47
N SER A 194 -32.72 22.11 8.46
CA SER A 194 -33.68 23.20 8.58
C SER A 194 -35.05 22.78 8.07
N GLY A 195 -36.12 23.37 8.62
CA GLY A 195 -37.48 23.22 8.11
C GLY A 195 -38.13 21.88 8.46
N VAL A 196 -37.79 21.30 9.61
CA VAL A 196 -38.42 20.07 10.10
C VAL A 196 -39.85 20.38 10.54
N MET A 197 -40.83 19.85 9.80
CA MET A 197 -42.27 20.12 10.01
C MET A 197 -43.04 18.90 10.56
N ASP A 198 -42.41 17.72 10.60
CA ASP A 198 -43.02 16.46 11.07
C ASP A 198 -41.94 15.51 11.63
N THR A 199 -42.34 14.32 12.08
CA THR A 199 -41.52 13.25 12.63
C THR A 199 -40.38 12.88 11.68
N LEU A 200 -39.14 13.14 12.13
CA LEU A 200 -37.93 12.89 11.35
C LEU A 200 -37.25 11.60 11.83
N ARG A 201 -37.28 10.55 11.02
CA ARG A 201 -36.51 9.31 11.25
C ARG A 201 -35.31 9.28 10.32
N MET A 202 -34.11 9.14 10.88
CA MET A 202 -32.89 9.04 10.09
C MET A 202 -31.86 8.15 10.76
N THR A 203 -31.04 7.50 9.93
CA THR A 203 -29.86 6.78 10.39
C THR A 203 -28.66 7.73 10.32
N VAL A 204 -28.07 8.04 11.46
CA VAL A 204 -26.88 8.90 11.54
C VAL A 204 -25.65 8.03 11.80
N PRO A 205 -24.59 8.12 10.98
CA PRO A 205 -23.36 7.41 11.25
C PRO A 205 -22.68 7.96 12.51
N LEU A 206 -21.98 7.09 13.23
CA LEU A 206 -21.15 7.46 14.36
C LEU A 206 -19.91 8.23 13.87
N SER A 207 -19.46 9.21 14.66
CA SER A 207 -18.24 9.97 14.33
C SER A 207 -17.02 9.12 14.65
N ASP A 208 -16.10 8.99 13.69
CA ASP A 208 -14.80 8.37 13.92
C ASP A 208 -13.90 9.33 14.71
N THR A 209 -14.01 9.27 16.04
CA THR A 209 -13.26 10.14 16.96
C THR A 209 -11.83 9.63 17.18
N LEU A 210 -11.54 8.40 16.74
CA LEU A 210 -10.22 7.77 16.82
C LEU A 210 -9.36 8.05 15.57
N ALA A 211 -9.89 8.79 14.59
CA ALA A 211 -9.25 9.08 13.32
C ALA A 211 -8.69 10.51 13.16
N PRO A 212 -7.69 10.94 13.93
CA PRO A 212 -6.73 11.90 13.39
C PRO A 212 -5.92 11.32 12.21
N SER A 213 -5.91 10.00 11.99
CA SER A 213 -5.03 9.30 11.03
C SER A 213 -5.70 8.58 9.85
N SER A 214 -7.03 8.41 9.82
CA SER A 214 -7.70 7.59 8.77
C SER A 214 -7.91 8.31 7.42
N ASN A 215 -7.60 9.61 7.33
CA ASN A 215 -7.66 10.36 6.07
C ASN A 215 -6.71 9.81 4.98
N ALA A 216 -5.70 9.01 5.35
CA ALA A 216 -4.84 8.31 4.39
C ALA A 216 -5.52 7.10 3.73
N ALA A 217 -6.47 6.43 4.41
CA ALA A 217 -7.14 5.24 3.90
C ALA A 217 -8.24 5.56 2.87
N ARG A 218 -8.82 6.77 2.91
CA ARG A 218 -9.89 7.17 1.95
C ARG A 218 -9.36 7.60 0.58
N LYS A 219 -8.07 7.98 0.47
CA LYS A 219 -7.48 8.45 -0.80
C LYS A 219 -7.02 7.31 -1.74
N ALA A 220 -7.03 6.07 -1.28
CA ALA A 220 -6.66 4.90 -2.11
C ALA A 220 -7.86 4.25 -2.83
N ARG A 221 -9.06 4.81 -2.70
CA ARG A 221 -10.29 4.28 -3.30
C ARG A 221 -11.03 5.31 -4.17
N SER A 222 -10.30 6.28 -4.74
CA SER A 222 -10.77 7.14 -5.85
C SER A 222 -9.90 6.95 -7.07
#